data_AF-A0AAW5K564-F1
#
_entry.id   AF-A0AAW5K564-F1
#
_cell.length_a   1.000
_cell.length_b   1.000
_cell.length_c   1.000
_cell.angle_alpha   90.00
_cell.angle_beta   90.00
_cell.angle_gamma   90.00
#
_symmetry.space_group_name_H-M   'P 1'
#
loop_
_entity.id
_entity.type
_entity.pdbx_description
1 polymer ?
#
loop_
_entity_poly.entity_id
_entity_poly.type
_entity_poly.pdbx_seq_one_letter_code
_entity_poly.pdbx_strand_id
1 'polypeptide(L)' 'PGFGGQAFIPESLDKIKELRTLLDERGLKTDIEVDGGIYCENVEAVLDAGANIIVSGSGVFKGNITENTKRFMEILKRHE' A
#
# COMPACT_ATOMS: atom_id res chain seq x y z
N PRO A 1 14.89 -4.07 -4.71
CA PRO A 1 14.91 -2.66 -5.18
C PRO A 1 15.74 -2.53 -6.47
N GLY A 2 15.36 -1.60 -7.36
CA GLY A 2 16.17 -1.22 -8.51
C GLY A 2 15.37 -0.77 -9.74
N PHE A 3 14.15 -1.28 -9.95
CA PHE A 3 13.36 -1.01 -11.16
C PHE A 3 11.87 -0.83 -10.86
N GLY A 4 11.18 0.00 -11.66
CA GLY A 4 9.73 0.13 -11.60
C GLY A 4 9.00 -1.07 -12.24
N GLY A 5 7.76 -1.31 -11.84
CA GLY A 5 6.91 -2.38 -12.40
C GLY A 5 7.17 -3.79 -11.87
N GLN A 6 8.00 -3.93 -10.83
CA GLN A 6 8.16 -5.21 -10.12
C GLN A 6 6.84 -5.62 -9.45
N ALA A 7 6.60 -6.92 -9.37
CA ALA A 7 5.43 -7.46 -8.69
C ALA A 7 5.52 -7.21 -7.17
N PHE A 8 4.36 -7.08 -6.53
CA PHE A 8 4.26 -7.09 -5.08
C PHE A 8 4.74 -8.43 -4.52
N ILE A 9 5.35 -8.39 -3.33
CA ILE A 9 5.83 -9.57 -2.60
C ILE A 9 4.80 -9.86 -1.50
N PRO A 10 3.92 -10.89 -1.64
CA PRO A 10 2.82 -11.15 -0.72
C PRO A 10 3.23 -11.31 0.75
N GLU A 11 4.41 -11.88 1.00
CA GLU A 11 5.00 -12.07 2.33
C GLU A 11 5.30 -10.72 3.02
N SER A 12 5.23 -9.60 2.29
CA SER A 12 5.34 -8.26 2.89
C SER A 12 4.14 -7.90 3.74
N LEU A 13 2.97 -8.49 3.52
CA LEU A 13 1.79 -8.26 4.35
C LEU A 13 2.03 -8.66 5.81
N ASP A 14 2.71 -9.79 6.04
CA ASP A 14 2.99 -10.24 7.40
C ASP A 14 3.97 -9.30 8.12
N LYS A 15 5.00 -8.81 7.41
CA LYS A 15 5.91 -7.79 7.95
C LYS A 15 5.21 -6.47 8.29
N ILE A 16 4.23 -6.05 7.49
CA ILE A 16 3.45 -4.84 7.76
C ILE A 16 2.62 -5.03 9.04
N LYS A 17 1.95 -6.18 9.20
CA LYS A 17 1.17 -6.51 10.41
C LYS A 17 2.02 -6.57 11.67
N GLU A 18 3.18 -7.22 11.57
CA GLU A 18 4.15 -7.30 12.67
C GLU A 18 4.63 -5.90 13.07
N LEU A 19 4.95 -5.05 12.09
CA LEU A 19 5.37 -3.68 12.35
C LEU A 19 4.26 -2.85 12.99
N ARG A 20 3.03 -2.94 12.49
CA ARG A 20 1.87 -2.24 13.07
C ARG A 20 1.65 -2.65 14.53
N THR A 21 1.65 -3.96 14.79
CA THR A 21 1.50 -4.51 16.14
C THR A 21 2.59 -3.96 17.08
N LEU A 22 3.86 -3.98 16.63
CA LEU A 22 4.98 -3.47 17.42
C LEU A 22 4.86 -1.98 17.75
N LEU A 23 4.40 -1.18 16.78
CA LEU A 23 4.19 0.25 16.97
C LEU A 23 3.02 0.52 17.95
N ASP A 24 1.94 -0.26 17.86
CA ASP A 24 0.78 -0.15 18.76
C ASP A 24 1.13 -0.52 20.19
N GLU A 25 1.85 -1.64 20.39
CA GLU A 25 2.35 -2.08 21.71
C GLU A 25 3.24 -1.03 22.38
N ARG A 26 3.96 -0.24 21.57
CA ARG A 26 4.84 0.84 22.05
C ARG A 26 4.13 2.19 22.13
N GLY A 27 2.86 2.28 21.75
CA GLY A 27 2.11 3.54 21.72
C GLY A 27 2.68 4.58 20.74
N LEU A 28 3.33 4.13 19.67
CA LEU A 28 3.99 4.99 18.68
C LEU A 28 3.03 5.37 17.55
N LYS A 29 2.89 6.68 17.33
CA LYS A 29 2.16 7.26 16.20
C LYS A 29 3.08 7.40 15.00
N THR A 30 3.45 6.26 14.41
CA THR A 30 4.33 6.20 13.25
C THR A 30 3.55 5.68 12.06
N ASP A 31 3.69 6.38 10.93
CA ASP A 31 3.15 5.98 9.64
C ASP A 31 3.93 4.79 9.07
N ILE A 32 3.24 3.92 8.35
CA ILE A 32 3.81 2.79 7.64
C ILE A 32 3.59 3.03 6.15
N GLU A 33 4.69 3.26 5.43
CA GLU A 33 4.74 3.38 3.97
C GLU A 33 5.05 2.04 3.31
N VAL A 34 4.35 1.75 2.20
CA VAL A 34 4.68 0.62 1.32
C VAL A 34 4.99 1.14 -0.08
N ASP A 35 6.21 0.86 -0.54
CA ASP A 35 6.71 1.15 -1.88
C ASP A 35 7.14 -0.14 -2.59
N GLY A 36 6.60 -0.34 -3.80
CA GLY A 36 6.94 -1.45 -4.67
C GLY A 36 5.74 -2.33 -5.01
N GLY A 37 5.36 -2.31 -6.30
CA GLY A 37 4.37 -3.25 -6.85
C GLY A 37 2.93 -3.02 -6.39
N ILE A 38 2.57 -1.81 -5.95
CA ILE A 38 1.20 -1.48 -5.53
C ILE A 38 0.31 -1.17 -6.74
N TYR A 39 -0.83 -1.86 -6.81
CA TYR A 39 -1.89 -1.69 -7.81
C TYR A 39 -3.27 -1.68 -7.12
N CYS A 40 -4.34 -1.38 -7.86
CA CYS A 40 -5.70 -1.38 -7.33
C CYS A 40 -6.12 -2.76 -6.80
N GLU A 41 -5.50 -3.83 -7.29
CA GLU A 41 -5.82 -5.22 -6.96
C GLU A 41 -5.22 -5.67 -5.61
N ASN A 42 -4.23 -4.95 -5.07
CA ASN A 42 -3.55 -5.34 -3.83
C ASN A 42 -3.50 -4.26 -2.75
N VAL A 43 -3.83 -3.00 -3.08
CA VAL A 43 -3.74 -1.89 -2.12
C VAL A 43 -4.64 -2.09 -0.89
N GLU A 44 -5.82 -2.69 -1.07
CA GLU A 44 -6.76 -2.98 0.03
C GLU A 44 -6.12 -3.93 1.08
N ALA A 45 -5.47 -5.01 0.62
CA ALA A 45 -4.77 -5.94 1.52
C ALA A 45 -3.59 -5.27 2.26
N VAL A 46 -2.93 -4.30 1.61
CA VAL A 46 -1.82 -3.54 2.20
C VAL A 46 -2.32 -2.58 3.28
N LEU A 47 -3.45 -1.92 3.05
CA LEU A 47 -4.12 -1.08 4.05
C LEU A 47 -4.60 -1.92 5.24
N ASP A 48 -5.25 -3.06 4.97
CA ASP A 48 -5.71 -4.02 5.99
C ASP A 48 -4.56 -4.56 6.86
N ALA A 49 -3.36 -4.68 6.29
CA ALA A 49 -2.18 -5.11 7.02
C ALA A 49 -1.66 -4.04 8.00
N GLY A 50 -2.10 -2.78 7.87
CA GLY A 50 -1.74 -1.68 8.77
C GLY A 50 -0.90 -0.57 8.13
N ALA A 51 -0.66 -0.63 6.82
CA ALA A 51 -0.06 0.48 6.10
C ALA A 51 -1.05 1.63 5.92
N ASN A 52 -0.55 2.86 5.92
CA ASN A 52 -1.38 4.05 5.73
C ASN A 52 -0.78 5.06 4.75
N ILE A 53 0.46 4.86 4.30
CA ILE A 53 1.06 5.60 3.20
C ILE A 53 1.35 4.62 2.06
N ILE A 54 0.92 4.97 0.84
CA ILE A 54 0.98 4.08 -0.31
C ILE A 54 1.73 4.76 -1.46
N VAL A 55 2.79 4.12 -1.95
CA VAL A 55 3.53 4.57 -3.12
C VAL A 55 3.20 3.67 -4.32
N SER A 56 2.52 4.24 -5.32
CA SER A 56 2.20 3.54 -6.56
C SER A 56 2.64 4.33 -7.79
N GLY A 57 3.69 3.85 -8.45
CA GLY A 57 4.14 4.37 -9.75
C GLY A 57 3.35 3.74 -10.90
N SER A 58 3.75 2.55 -11.33
CA SER A 58 3.12 1.86 -12.47
C SER A 58 1.62 1.61 -12.29
N GLY A 59 1.13 1.42 -11.05
CA GLY A 59 -0.29 1.23 -10.79
C GLY A 59 -1.14 2.48 -11.09
N VAL A 60 -0.55 3.68 -11.01
CA VAL A 60 -1.21 4.93 -11.40
C VAL A 60 -0.96 5.23 -12.88
N PHE A 61 0.31 5.21 -13.31
CA PHE A 61 0.72 5.79 -14.58
C PHE A 61 0.62 4.86 -15.81
N LYS A 62 0.42 3.55 -15.63
CA LYS A 62 0.27 2.62 -16.75
C LYS A 62 -1.20 2.54 -17.20
N GLY A 63 -1.46 2.79 -18.48
CA GLY A 63 -2.81 2.74 -19.03
C GLY A 63 -3.59 4.03 -18.79
N ASN A 64 -4.84 3.92 -18.33
CA ASN A 64 -5.72 5.07 -18.10
C ASN A 64 -5.48 5.68 -16.72
N ILE A 65 -4.65 6.73 -16.67
CA ILE A 65 -4.26 7.43 -15.43
C ILE A 65 -5.50 7.90 -14.65
N THR A 66 -6.46 8.53 -15.33
CA THR A 66 -7.66 9.08 -14.66
C THR A 66 -8.50 7.99 -14.01
N GLU A 67 -8.68 6.86 -14.69
CA GLU A 67 -9.43 5.73 -14.15
C GLU A 67 -8.69 5.07 -12.98
N ASN A 68 -7.38 4.82 -13.12
CA ASN A 68 -6.55 4.26 -12.06
C ASN A 68 -6.58 5.12 -10.80
N THR A 69 -6.35 6.44 -10.93
CA THR A 69 -6.39 7.36 -9.80
C THR A 69 -7.76 7.35 -9.12
N LYS A 70 -8.86 7.36 -9.89
CA LYS A 70 -10.20 7.27 -9.31
C LYS A 70 -10.40 5.99 -8.51
N ARG A 71 -10.01 4.83 -9.05
CA ARG A 71 -10.09 3.54 -8.34
C ARG A 71 -9.28 3.53 -7.05
N PHE A 72 -8.05 4.05 -7.08
CA PHE A 72 -7.25 4.19 -5.86
C PHE A 72 -7.94 5.07 -4.82
N MET A 73 -8.45 6.25 -5.22
CA MET A 73 -9.13 7.15 -4.29
C MET A 73 -10.43 6.54 -3.72
N GLU A 74 -11.16 5.75 -4.51
CA GLU A 74 -12.33 5.02 -4.03
C GLU A 74 -11.96 3.99 -2.97
N ILE A 75 -10.89 3.23 -3.17
CA ILE A 75 -10.41 2.25 -2.17
C ILE A 75 -9.95 2.99 -0.91
N LEU A 76 -9.09 4.01 -1.04
CA LEU A 76 -8.54 4.75 0.11
C LEU A 76 -9.63 5.37 0.98
N LYS A 77 -10.69 5.93 0.38
CA LYS A 77 -11.84 6.49 1.11
C LYS A 77 -12.63 5.46 1.92
N ARG A 78 -12.55 4.16 1.59
CA ARG A 78 -13.18 3.10 2.40
C ARG A 78 -12.39 2.76 3.66
N HIS A 79 -11.13 3.20 3.73
CA HIS A 79 -10.21 2.98 4.85
C HIS A 79 -9.94 4.25 5.68
N GLU A 80 -10.62 5.36 5.38
CA GLU A 80 -10.73 6.53 6.27
C GLU A 80 -11.74 6.28 7.39
#